data_AF-A0A968Q6X3-F1
#
_entry.id   AF-A0A968Q6X3-F1
#
_cell.length_a   1.000
_cell.length_b   1.000
_cell.length_c   1.000
_cell.angle_alpha   90.00
_cell.angle_beta   90.00
_cell.angle_gamma   90.00
#
_symmetry.space_group_name_H-M   'P 1'
#
loop_
_entity.id
_entity.type
_entity.pdbx_description
1 polymer ?
#
loop_
_entity_poly.entity_id
_entity_poly.type
_entity_poly.pdbx_seq_one_letter_code
_entity_poly.pdbx_strand_id
1 'polypeptide(L)'
;MFQSSSEFNSEANPGQTPSPAPFALSTYRQETLRHILLGDYDPMVAAINHLVALGYCERIAWTEPHPTGRSGEYISLMTHRRGRAAL
;
A
#
# COMPACT_ATOMS: atom_id res chain seq x y z
N MET A 1 73.44 15.69 -8.43
CA MET A 1 72.30 15.26 -9.25
C MET A 1 71.05 15.54 -8.42
N PHE A 2 70.39 16.68 -8.65
CA PHE A 2 69.15 17.06 -8.00
C PHE A 2 68.04 16.91 -9.05
N GLN A 3 67.05 16.05 -8.81
CA GLN A 3 65.84 16.01 -9.61
C GLN A 3 64.71 16.76 -8.89
N SER A 4 63.97 17.48 -9.72
CA SER A 4 62.97 18.50 -9.42
C SER A 4 61.56 17.91 -9.49
N SER A 5 60.68 18.45 -8.65
CA SER A 5 59.24 18.74 -8.86
C SER A 5 58.30 17.61 -9.32
N SER A 6 57.26 17.34 -8.54
CA SER A 6 55.96 18.01 -8.73
C SER A 6 54.90 17.37 -7.83
N GLU A 7 54.47 18.11 -6.82
CA GLU A 7 53.24 17.88 -6.08
C GLU A 7 52.06 18.01 -7.06
N PHE A 8 51.33 16.92 -7.31
CA PHE A 8 50.09 16.98 -8.07
C PHE A 8 48.96 17.43 -7.13
N ASN A 9 48.76 18.75 -7.12
CA ASN A 9 47.67 19.43 -6.44
C ASN A 9 46.32 19.01 -7.09
N SER A 10 45.53 18.19 -6.41
CA SER A 10 44.13 17.95 -6.79
C SER A 10 43.28 19.00 -6.07
N GLU A 11 43.02 20.13 -6.73
CA GLU A 11 42.13 21.17 -6.23
C GLU A 11 40.72 20.62 -6.04
N ALA A 12 40.30 20.46 -4.78
CA ALA A 12 38.90 20.27 -4.44
C ALA A 12 38.14 21.57 -4.73
N ASN A 13 37.33 21.58 -5.78
CA ASN A 13 36.51 22.73 -6.16
C ASN A 13 35.49 23.06 -5.04
N PRO A 14 35.60 24.20 -4.33
CA PRO A 14 34.70 24.57 -3.25
C PRO A 14 33.43 25.21 -3.84
N GLY A 15 32.55 24.39 -4.42
CA GLY A 15 31.31 24.91 -5.02
C GLY A 15 30.30 23.87 -5.46
N GLN A 16 30.66 22.59 -5.56
CA GLN A 16 29.71 21.53 -5.88
C GLN A 16 29.02 21.06 -4.60
N THR A 17 27.90 21.71 -4.25
CA THR A 17 26.90 21.08 -3.38
C THR A 17 26.43 19.81 -4.09
N PRO A 18 26.62 18.60 -3.52
CA PRO A 18 26.16 17.38 -4.17
C PRO A 18 24.64 17.48 -4.32
N SER A 19 24.17 17.56 -5.56
CA SER A 19 22.74 17.49 -5.87
C SER A 19 22.20 16.22 -5.22
N PRO A 20 21.12 16.29 -4.42
CA PRO A 20 20.53 15.09 -3.83
C PRO A 20 20.21 14.11 -4.96
N ALA A 21 20.74 12.90 -4.86
CA ALA A 21 20.45 11.84 -5.81
C ALA A 21 18.93 11.62 -5.84
N PRO A 22 18.32 11.47 -7.03
CA PRO A 22 16.90 11.16 -7.11
C PRO A 22 16.62 9.90 -6.30
N PHE A 23 15.73 9.99 -5.30
CA PHE A 23 15.24 8.81 -4.60
C PHE A 23 14.26 8.10 -5.55
N ALA A 24 14.65 6.93 -6.06
CA ALA A 24 13.74 6.09 -6.81
C ALA A 24 12.79 5.43 -5.81
N LEU A 25 11.54 5.90 -5.74
CA LEU A 25 10.49 5.15 -5.08
C LEU A 25 10.38 3.78 -5.74
N SER A 26 10.30 2.72 -4.94
CA SER A 26 9.98 1.40 -5.47
C SER A 26 8.66 1.47 -6.23
N THR A 27 8.55 0.71 -7.31
CA THR A 27 7.29 0.59 -8.05
C THR A 27 6.19 0.22 -7.07
N TYR A 28 5.22 1.11 -6.89
CA TYR A 28 4.12 0.94 -5.96
C TYR A 28 3.39 -0.37 -6.27
N ARG A 29 3.54 -1.37 -5.38
CA ARG A 29 2.84 -2.66 -5.50
C ARG A 29 1.39 -2.45 -5.10
N GLN A 30 0.53 -2.29 -6.09
CA GLN A 30 -0.92 -2.22 -5.93
C GLN A 30 -1.46 -3.61 -5.55
N GLU A 31 -1.26 -4.03 -4.31
CA GLU A 31 -1.86 -5.27 -3.82
C GLU A 31 -3.36 -5.05 -3.63
N THR A 32 -4.15 -5.97 -4.18
CA THR A 32 -5.61 -5.95 -4.01
C THR A 32 -5.92 -6.49 -2.61
N LEU A 33 -6.52 -5.65 -1.77
CA LEU A 33 -6.93 -6.06 -0.44
C LEU A 33 -8.32 -6.71 -0.50
N ARG A 34 -8.46 -7.88 0.12
CA ARG A 34 -9.75 -8.59 0.23
C ARG A 34 -10.07 -8.84 1.70
N HIS A 35 -11.21 -8.32 2.15
CA HIS A 35 -11.80 -8.70 3.42
C HIS A 35 -12.80 -9.83 3.20
N ILE A 36 -12.81 -10.78 4.12
CA ILE A 36 -13.70 -11.94 4.13
C ILE A 36 -14.36 -11.97 5.51
N LEU A 37 -15.68 -11.94 5.53
CA LEU A 37 -16.47 -12.21 6.73
C LEU A 37 -17.13 -13.58 6.55
N LEU A 38 -17.02 -14.42 7.57
CA LEU A 38 -17.57 -15.77 7.63
C LEU A 38 -18.21 -15.97 9.01
N GLY A 39 -19.46 -16.42 9.04
CA GLY A 39 -20.17 -16.66 10.29
C GLY A 39 -21.68 -16.55 10.12
N ASP A 40 -22.39 -16.38 11.23
CA ASP A 40 -23.84 -16.27 11.22
C ASP A 40 -24.32 -14.97 10.56
N TYR A 41 -25.51 -15.02 9.96
CA TYR A 41 -26.07 -13.90 9.18
C TYR A 41 -26.20 -12.61 9.99
N ASP A 42 -26.85 -12.64 11.16
CA ASP A 42 -27.11 -11.42 11.95
C ASP A 42 -25.82 -10.78 12.47
N PRO A 43 -24.88 -11.53 13.10
CA PRO A 43 -23.58 -10.96 13.48
C PRO A 43 -22.78 -10.44 12.29
N MET A 44 -22.83 -11.10 11.13
CA MET A 44 -22.14 -10.62 9.93
C MET A 44 -22.69 -9.27 9.46
N VAL A 45 -24.02 -9.14 9.38
CA VAL A 45 -24.66 -7.89 8.98
C VAL A 45 -24.37 -6.78 10.00
N ALA A 46 -24.38 -7.10 11.29
CA ALA A 46 -23.99 -6.17 12.35
C ALA A 46 -22.53 -5.71 12.21
N ALA A 47 -21.60 -6.63 11.91
CA ALA A 47 -20.19 -6.31 11.71
C ALA A 47 -19.99 -5.39 10.50
N ILE A 48 -20.65 -5.67 9.37
CA ILE A 48 -20.61 -4.79 8.19
C ILE A 48 -21.13 -3.40 8.55
N ASN A 49 -22.28 -3.31 9.21
CA ASN A 49 -22.84 -2.03 9.65
C ASN A 49 -21.89 -1.24 10.56
N HIS A 50 -21.21 -1.93 11.47
CA HIS A 50 -20.23 -1.32 12.36
C HIS A 50 -19.03 -0.76 11.58
N LEU A 51 -18.49 -1.52 10.62
CA LEU A 51 -17.37 -1.07 9.78
C LEU A 51 -17.77 0.13 8.91
N VAL A 52 -19.02 0.16 8.42
CA VAL A 52 -19.57 1.30 7.67
C VAL A 52 -19.69 2.53 8.58
N ALA A 53 -20.22 2.36 9.80
CA ALA A 53 -20.35 3.45 10.77
C ALA A 53 -18.99 4.06 11.17
N LEU A 54 -17.92 3.25 11.19
CA LEU A 54 -16.55 3.69 11.46
C LEU A 54 -15.86 4.31 10.22
N GLY A 55 -16.49 4.29 9.05
CA GLY A 55 -15.91 4.83 7.81
C GLY A 55 -14.81 3.97 7.20
N TYR A 56 -14.67 2.70 7.61
CA TYR A 56 -13.68 1.79 7.03
C TYR A 56 -14.08 1.32 5.63
N CYS A 57 -15.38 1.26 5.35
CA CYS A 57 -15.92 0.80 4.07
C CYS A 57 -17.31 1.37 3.81
N GLU A 58 -17.74 1.27 2.55
CA GLU A 58 -19.14 1.52 2.18
C GLU A 58 -19.91 0.20 2.18
N ARG A 59 -21.21 0.25 2.53
CA ARG A 59 -22.06 -0.95 2.54
C ARG A 59 -22.09 -1.65 1.18
N ILE A 60 -22.10 -0.87 0.10
CA ILE A 60 -22.14 -1.36 -1.29
C ILE A 60 -20.85 -2.07 -1.73
N ALA A 61 -19.76 -1.91 -0.98
CA ALA A 61 -18.49 -2.56 -1.28
C ALA A 61 -18.49 -4.06 -0.91
N TRP A 62 -19.46 -4.50 -0.11
CA TRP A 62 -19.64 -5.89 0.29
C TRP A 62 -20.56 -6.63 -0.66
N THR A 63 -20.23 -7.88 -0.97
CA THR A 63 -21.16 -8.80 -1.62
C THR A 63 -22.31 -9.14 -0.67
N GLU A 64 -23.47 -9.45 -1.24
CA GLU A 64 -24.56 -10.01 -0.45
C GLU A 64 -24.09 -11.28 0.29
N PRO A 65 -24.45 -11.47 1.57
CA PRO A 65 -24.12 -12.67 2.32
C PRO A 65 -24.60 -13.93 1.59
N HIS A 66 -23.67 -14.81 1.24
CA HIS A 66 -23.95 -16.03 0.51
C HIS A 66 -23.88 -17.24 1.46
N PRO A 67 -24.86 -18.16 1.45
CA PRO A 67 -24.81 -19.34 2.30
C PRO A 67 -23.65 -20.26 1.88
N THR A 68 -22.92 -20.83 2.85
CA THR A 68 -21.77 -21.71 2.57
C THR A 68 -22.15 -23.19 2.39
N GLY A 69 -23.43 -23.52 2.61
CA GLY A 69 -23.93 -24.90 2.66
C GLY A 69 -23.89 -25.52 4.07
N ARG A 70 -23.25 -24.86 5.05
CA ARG A 70 -23.39 -25.18 6.47
C ARG A 70 -24.56 -24.39 7.07
N SER A 71 -25.40 -25.05 7.87
CA SER A 71 -26.58 -24.42 8.47
C SER A 71 -26.19 -23.20 9.30
N GLY A 72 -26.76 -22.05 8.97
CA GLY A 72 -26.51 -20.78 9.67
C GLY A 72 -25.28 -20.01 9.21
N GLU A 73 -24.36 -20.62 8.44
CA GLU A 73 -23.10 -19.99 8.05
C GLU A 73 -23.21 -19.30 6.68
N TYR A 74 -22.75 -18.05 6.65
CA TYR A 74 -22.72 -17.19 5.47
C TYR A 74 -21.30 -16.67 5.25
N ILE A 75 -21.02 -16.26 4.01
CA ILE A 75 -19.80 -15.57 3.61
C ILE A 75 -20.14 -14.25 2.90
N SER A 76 -19.40 -13.19 3.21
CA SER A 76 -19.45 -11.92 2.48
C SER A 76 -18.03 -11.42 2.21
N LEU A 77 -17.83 -10.84 1.03
CA LEU A 77 -16.53 -10.43 0.53
C LEU A 77 -16.54 -8.93 0.23
N MET A 78 -15.45 -8.25 0.57
CA MET A 78 -15.17 -6.89 0.09
C MET A 78 -13.79 -6.86 -0.55
N THR A 79 -13.71 -6.43 -1.81
CA THR A 79 -12.45 -6.28 -2.53
C THR A 79 -12.15 -4.81 -2.78
N HIS A 80 -11.05 -4.31 -2.24
CA HIS A 80 -10.62 -2.93 -2.39
C HIS A 80 -9.29 -2.86 -3.16
N ARG A 81 -9.30 -2.19 -4.32
CA ARG A 81 -8.08 -1.94 -5.12
C ARG A 81 -7.43 -0.64 -4.65
N ARG A 82 -6.35 -0.73 -3.89
CA ARG A 82 -5.48 0.44 -3.61
C ARG A 82 -4.56 0.65 -4.81
N GLY A 83 -4.99 1.45 -5.77
CA GLY A 83 -4.17 1.68 -6.95
C GLY A 83 -4.88 2.31 -8.14
N ARG A 84 -5.00 3.63 -8.14
CA ARG A 84 -4.97 4.40 -9.38
C ARG A 84 -4.00 5.56 -9.16
N ALA A 85 -2.74 5.34 -9.50
CA ALA A 85 -1.92 6.47 -9.91
C ALA A 85 -2.56 6.97 -11.21
N ALA A 86 -3.28 8.09 -11.14
CA ALA A 86 -3.71 8.78 -12.34
C ALA A 86 -2.44 9.23 -13.08
N LEU A 87 -2.30 8.78 -14.33
CA LEU A 87 -1.40 9.36 -15.32
C LEU A 87 -1.92 10.74 -15.73
#